data_AF-A0A920B5W9-F1
#
_entry.id   AF-A0A920B5W9-F1
#
_cell.length_a   1.000
_cell.length_b   1.000
_cell.length_c   1.000
_cell.angle_alpha   90.00
_cell.angle_beta   90.00
_cell.angle_gamma   90.00
#
_symmetry.space_group_name_H-M   'P 1'
#
loop_
_entity.id
_entity.type
_entity.pdbx_description
1 polymer ?
#
loop_
_entity_poly.entity_id
_entity_poly.type
_entity_poly.pdbx_seq_one_letter_code
_entity_poly.pdbx_strand_id
1 'polypeptide(L)'
;MNANGIKQSNLLKECFSNLNIDLIFSSDLQRAMQTSEAINNSPTRKIEKSKKLREMNQGDFEGLTFSFLRENHGDDLKSWRKS
;
A
#
# COMPACT_ATOMS: atom_id res chain seq x y z
N MET A 1 3.06 -8.99 -3.81
CA MET A 1 1.63 -8.96 -4.23
C MET A 1 1.11 -10.38 -4.40
N ASN A 2 -0.21 -10.59 -4.26
CA ASN A 2 -0.87 -11.84 -4.68
C ASN A 2 -1.42 -11.71 -6.12
N ALA A 3 -2.02 -12.77 -6.66
CA ALA A 3 -2.56 -12.79 -8.03
C ALA A 3 -3.62 -11.70 -8.29
N ASN A 4 -4.52 -11.46 -7.33
CA ASN A 4 -5.53 -10.40 -7.44
C ASN A 4 -4.88 -9.01 -7.47
N GLY A 5 -3.87 -8.77 -6.64
CA GLY A 5 -3.10 -7.53 -6.64
C GLY A 5 -2.41 -7.30 -7.98
N ILE A 6 -1.83 -8.34 -8.59
CA ILE A 6 -1.21 -8.25 -9.93
C ILE A 6 -2.27 -7.85 -10.97
N LYS A 7 -3.43 -8.52 -10.98
CA LYS A 7 -4.53 -8.18 -11.88
C LYS A 7 -4.98 -6.73 -11.72
N GLN A 8 -5.16 -6.27 -10.47
CA GLN A 8 -5.52 -4.88 -10.18
C GLN A 8 -4.45 -3.89 -10.66
N SER A 9 -3.17 -4.20 -10.46
CA SER A 9 -2.06 -3.37 -10.89
C SER A 9 -1.98 -3.22 -12.41
N ASN A 10 -2.32 -4.27 -13.16
CA ASN A 10 -2.38 -4.22 -14.62
C ASN A 10 -3.52 -3.34 -15.12
N LEU A 11 -4.71 -3.46 -14.51
CA LEU A 11 -5.83 -2.57 -14.83
C LEU A 11 -5.50 -1.10 -14.51
N LEU A 12 -4.81 -0.87 -13.39
CA LEU A 12 -4.38 0.46 -13.00
C LEU A 12 -3.38 1.06 -14.02
N LYS A 13 -2.46 0.24 -14.54
CA LYS A 13 -1.54 0.65 -15.61
C LYS A 13 -2.28 1.15 -16.86
N GLU A 14 -3.34 0.45 -17.28
CA GLU A 14 -4.16 0.88 -18.42
C GLU A 14 -4.82 2.24 -18.16
N CYS A 15 -5.42 2.42 -16.98
CA CYS A 15 -6.03 3.71 -16.60
C CYS A 15 -5.02 4.86 -16.56
N PHE A 16 -3.78 4.59 -16.14
CA PHE A 16 -2.72 5.59 -15.99
C PHE A 16 -1.93 5.85 -17.28
N SER A 17 -2.13 5.04 -18.32
CA SER A 17 -1.37 5.15 -19.58
C SER A 17 -1.46 6.54 -20.23
N ASN A 18 -2.63 7.19 -20.15
CA ASN A 18 -2.90 8.49 -20.77
C ASN A 18 -2.82 9.69 -19.81
N LEU A 19 -2.46 9.46 -18.54
CA LEU A 19 -2.31 10.55 -17.57
C LEU A 19 -0.94 11.19 -17.71
N ASN A 20 -0.89 12.53 -17.70
CA ASN A 20 0.37 13.22 -17.54
C ASN A 20 0.76 13.18 -16.05
N ILE A 21 1.81 12.42 -15.74
CA ILE A 21 2.32 12.27 -14.38
C ILE A 21 3.65 13.02 -14.31
N ASP A 22 3.73 14.03 -13.46
CA ASP A 22 4.98 14.78 -13.28
C ASP A 22 5.92 14.04 -12.32
N LEU A 23 5.37 13.54 -11.21
CA LEU A 23 6.13 12.93 -10.11
C LEU A 23 5.42 11.70 -9.55
N ILE A 24 6.20 10.73 -9.08
CA ILE A 24 5.69 9.56 -8.36
C ILE A 24 6.43 9.43 -7.04
N PHE A 25 5.67 9.39 -5.94
CA PHE A 25 6.18 9.08 -4.61
C PHE A 25 5.59 7.74 -4.15
N SER A 26 6.40 6.93 -3.49
CA SER A 26 5.94 5.63 -2.98
C SER A 26 6.54 5.32 -1.62
N SER A 27 5.84 4.49 -0.85
CA SER A 27 6.45 3.77 0.25
C SER A 27 7.58 2.90 -0.28
N ASP A 28 8.64 2.71 0.49
CA ASP A 28 9.72 1.78 0.13
C ASP A 28 9.33 0.30 0.35
N LEU A 29 8.12 0.02 0.85
CA LEU A 29 7.58 -1.34 0.95
C LEU A 29 7.33 -1.93 -0.44
N GLN A 30 7.78 -3.17 -0.66
CA GLN A 30 7.73 -3.83 -1.97
C GLN A 30 6.34 -3.81 -2.61
N ARG A 31 5.26 -4.00 -1.83
CA ARG A 31 3.89 -3.97 -2.35
C ARG A 31 3.52 -2.62 -2.97
N ALA A 32 3.94 -1.52 -2.36
CA ALA A 32 3.64 -0.18 -2.85
C ALA A 32 4.51 0.14 -4.07
N MET A 33 5.80 -0.23 -4.00
CA MET A 33 6.73 -0.11 -5.12
C MET A 33 6.23 -0.84 -6.37
N GLN A 34 5.77 -2.08 -6.25
CA GLN A 34 5.26 -2.87 -7.37
C GLN A 34 4.09 -2.17 -8.08
N THR A 35 3.16 -1.57 -7.32
CA THR A 35 2.06 -0.80 -7.89
C THR A 35 2.53 0.50 -8.53
N SER A 36 3.44 1.24 -7.89
CA SER A 36 4.02 2.48 -8.44
C SER A 36 4.79 2.23 -9.73
N GLU A 37 5.52 1.12 -9.83
CA GLU A 37 6.23 0.70 -11.05
C GLU A 37 5.24 0.37 -12.17
N ALA A 38 4.13 -0.30 -11.85
CA ALA A 38 3.12 -0.65 -12.85
C ALA A 38 2.46 0.58 -13.48
N ILE A 39 2.16 1.63 -12.70
CA ILE A 39 1.53 2.86 -13.20
C ILE A 39 2.50 3.85 -13.81
N ASN A 40 3.81 3.63 -13.68
CA ASN A 40 4.80 4.54 -14.22
C ASN A 40 4.83 4.45 -15.75
N ASN A 41 4.17 5.38 -16.41
CA ASN A 41 4.06 5.42 -17.87
C ASN A 41 5.29 6.05 -18.58
N SER A 42 6.36 6.38 -17.86
CA SER A 42 7.59 6.91 -18.45
C SER A 42 8.83 6.14 -17.95
N PRO A 43 9.71 5.68 -18.86
CA PRO A 43 10.91 4.93 -18.49
C PRO A 43 11.96 5.80 -17.78
N THR A 44 11.92 7.12 -17.97
CA THR A 44 12.88 8.05 -17.35
C THR A 44 12.38 8.65 -16.05
N ARG A 45 11.09 8.48 -15.73
CA ARG A 45 10.52 9.03 -14.50
C ARG A 45 10.95 8.19 -13.30
N LYS A 46 11.60 8.83 -12.35
CA LYS A 46 12.01 8.23 -11.08
C LYS A 46 10.82 8.10 -10.14
N ILE A 47 10.79 7.00 -9.39
CA ILE A 47 9.88 6.82 -8.25
C ILE A 47 10.65 7.20 -6.99
N GLU A 48 10.20 8.26 -6.31
CA GLU A 48 10.81 8.73 -5.07
C GLU A 48 10.30 7.91 -3.89
N LYS A 49 11.19 7.10 -3.31
CA LYS A 49 10.87 6.24 -2.16
C LYS A 49 10.94 7.03 -0.87
N SER A 50 9.94 6.86 -0.02
CA SER A 50 9.90 7.52 1.28
C SER A 50 9.37 6.60 2.38
N LYS A 51 10.15 6.42 3.44
CA LYS A 51 9.72 5.74 4.66
C LYS A 51 8.55 6.45 5.36
N LYS A 52 8.37 7.76 5.10
CA LYS A 52 7.25 8.56 5.63
C LYS A 52 5.90 8.17 5.03
N LEU A 53 5.90 7.42 3.91
CA LEU A 53 4.70 6.90 3.25
C LEU A 53 4.43 5.43 3.62
N ARG A 54 5.17 4.84 4.57
CA ARG A 54 4.86 3.50 5.09
C ARG A 54 3.52 3.54 5.81
N GLU A 55 2.80 2.43 5.69
CA GLU A 55 1.63 2.15 6.52
C GLU A 55 1.99 2.21 8.00
N MET A 56 0.98 2.42 8.84
CA MET A 56 1.13 2.32 10.29
C MET A 56 1.84 1.02 10.67
N ASN A 57 2.85 1.11 11.55
CA ASN A 57 3.44 -0.04 12.19
C ASN A 57 2.48 -0.54 13.28
N GLN A 58 1.89 -1.72 13.09
CA GLN A 58 0.88 -2.25 14.01
C GLN A 58 1.48 -3.03 15.18
N GLY A 59 2.80 -3.10 15.29
CA GLY A 59 3.49 -3.78 16.39
C GLY A 59 3.05 -5.24 16.50
N ASP A 60 2.63 -5.64 17.70
CA ASP A 60 2.21 -7.02 18.01
C ASP A 60 0.95 -7.46 17.26
N PHE A 61 0.23 -6.53 16.62
CA PHE A 61 -0.96 -6.85 15.83
C PHE A 61 -0.66 -7.23 14.37
N GLU A 62 0.59 -7.09 13.93
CA GLU A 62 1.01 -7.48 12.58
C GLU A 62 0.78 -8.98 12.33
N GLY A 63 0.16 -9.31 11.19
CA GLY A 63 -0.08 -10.70 10.79
C GLY A 63 -1.26 -11.39 11.49
N LEU A 64 -1.89 -10.75 12.48
CA LEU A 64 -3.08 -11.28 13.14
C LEU A 64 -4.35 -10.98 12.34
N THR A 65 -5.31 -11.91 12.38
CA THR A 65 -6.61 -11.70 11.75
C THR A 65 -7.45 -10.75 12.60
N PHE A 66 -8.33 -10.00 11.95
CA PHE A 66 -9.22 -9.10 12.67
C PHE A 66 -10.19 -9.82 13.61
N SER A 67 -10.57 -11.07 13.29
CA SER A 67 -11.38 -11.90 14.20
C SER A 67 -10.60 -12.25 15.46
N PHE A 68 -9.33 -12.66 15.34
CA PHE A 68 -8.47 -12.95 16.48
C PHE A 68 -8.26 -11.70 17.35
N LEU A 69 -7.94 -10.56 16.73
CA LEU A 69 -7.78 -9.29 17.45
C LEU A 69 -9.05 -8.86 18.16
N ARG A 70 -10.24 -9.09 17.57
CA ARG A 70 -11.51 -8.76 18.22
C ARG A 70 -11.78 -9.62 19.46
N GLU A 71 -11.42 -10.90 19.40
CA GLU A 71 -11.60 -11.85 20.50
C GLU A 71 -10.60 -11.62 21.63
N ASN A 72 -9.34 -11.34 21.31
CA ASN A 72 -8.23 -11.30 22.28
C ASN A 72 -7.81 -9.88 22.68
N HIS A 73 -8.07 -8.87 21.85
CA HIS A 73 -7.63 -7.47 22.02
C HIS A 73 -8.80 -6.49 21.79
N GLY A 74 -10.02 -6.91 22.10
CA GLY A 74 -11.23 -6.14 21.78
C GLY A 74 -11.28 -4.75 22.43
N ASP A 75 -10.72 -4.58 23.63
CA ASP A 75 -10.69 -3.29 24.32
C ASP A 75 -9.63 -2.34 23.74
N ASP A 76 -8.46 -2.86 23.35
CA ASP A 76 -7.43 -2.10 22.64
C ASP A 76 -7.97 -1.55 21.31
N LEU A 77 -8.68 -2.38 20.54
CA LEU A 77 -9.30 -1.95 19.28
C LEU A 77 -10.38 -0.87 19.48
N LYS A 78 -11.17 -0.96 20.55
CA LYS A 78 -12.18 0.07 20.88
C LYS A 78 -11.51 1.38 21.26
N SER A 79 -10.41 1.33 22.00
CA SER A 79 -9.63 2.52 22.40
C SER A 79 -9.03 3.21 21.17
N TRP A 80 -8.38 2.43 20.29
CA TRP A 80 -7.81 2.94 19.04
C TRP A 80 -8.84 3.61 18.14
N ARG A 81 -10.04 3.02 17.99
CA ARG A 81 -11.11 3.60 17.14
C ARG A 81 -11.71 4.90 17.69
N LYS A 82 -11.57 5.17 18.99
CA LYS A 82 -12.08 6.40 19.63
C LYS A 82 -11.07 7.55 19.59
N SER A 83 -9.83 7.28 19.17
CA SER A 83 -8.76 8.27 19.01
C SER A 83 -8.87 8.94 17.64
#